data_AF-W1Y9J2-F1
#
_entry.id   AF-W1Y9J2-F1
#
_cell.length_a   1.000
_cell.length_b   1.000
_cell.length_c   1.000
_cell.angle_alpha   90.00
_cell.angle_beta   90.00
_cell.angle_gamma   90.00
#
_symmetry.space_group_name_H-M   'P 1'
#
loop_
_entity.id
_entity.type
_entity.pdbx_description
1 polymer ?
#
loop_
_entity_poly.entity_id
_entity_poly.type
_entity_poly.pdbx_seq_one_letter_code
_entity_poly.pdbx_strand_id
1 'polypeptide(L)'
;VKTLDGITFYNDSKATNVDSVVKALESFDQSVILLAGGHDKMTLLEDFMELVKEKTKAVIFMGEAADRFETAAKEAGVKPI
;
A
#
# COMPACT_ATOMS: atom_id res chain seq x y z
N VAL A 1 -12.18 -11.78 -3.76
CA VAL A 1 -12.16 -11.61 -2.29
C VAL A 1 -12.31 -12.98 -1.64
N LYS A 2 -11.51 -13.32 -0.63
CA LYS A 2 -11.59 -14.59 0.10
C LYS A 2 -11.40 -14.32 1.60
N THR A 3 -12.25 -14.87 2.46
CA THR A 3 -12.11 -14.74 3.91
C THR A 3 -11.53 -16.03 4.48
N LEU A 4 -10.45 -15.93 5.26
CA LEU A 4 -9.80 -17.04 5.96
C LEU A 4 -9.54 -16.59 7.40
N ASP A 5 -9.97 -17.39 8.39
CA ASP A 5 -9.78 -17.10 9.82
C ASP A 5 -10.29 -15.71 10.26
N GLY A 6 -11.36 -15.23 9.63
CA GLY A 6 -11.92 -13.89 9.89
C GLY A 6 -11.16 -12.73 9.22
N ILE A 7 -10.09 -13.03 8.47
CA ILE A 7 -9.32 -12.06 7.69
C ILE A 7 -9.79 -12.11 6.24
N THR A 8 -10.23 -10.97 5.71
CA THR A 8 -10.68 -10.85 4.32
C THR A 8 -9.55 -10.37 3.43
N PHE A 9 -9.16 -11.21 2.48
CA PHE A 9 -8.11 -10.94 1.50
C PHE A 9 -8.73 -10.40 0.19
N TYR A 10 -8.30 -9.21 -0.20
CA TYR A 10 -8.62 -8.59 -1.47
C TYR A 10 -7.40 -8.74 -2.38
N ASN A 11 -7.56 -9.48 -3.47
CA ASN A 11 -6.51 -9.59 -4.49
C ASN A 11 -6.80 -8.53 -5.55
N ASP A 12 -5.95 -7.50 -5.60
CA ASP A 12 -5.95 -6.50 -6.66
C ASP A 12 -4.65 -6.58 -7.49
N SER A 13 -4.30 -7.78 -7.96
CA SER A 13 -3.13 -8.05 -8.82
C SER A 13 -3.13 -7.30 -10.17
N LYS A 14 -4.15 -6.48 -10.47
CA LYS A 14 -4.18 -5.56 -11.61
C LYS A 14 -3.77 -4.13 -11.25
N ALA A 15 -3.62 -3.78 -9.97
CA ALA A 15 -3.09 -2.49 -9.53
C ALA A 15 -1.58 -2.39 -9.78
N THR A 16 -1.20 -2.25 -11.06
CA THR A 16 0.19 -2.12 -11.51
C THR A 16 0.69 -0.67 -11.49
N ASN A 17 -0.10 0.26 -10.94
CA ASN A 17 0.23 1.67 -10.77
C ASN A 17 -0.29 2.18 -9.42
N VAL A 18 0.33 3.25 -8.93
CA VAL A 18 0.01 3.90 -7.65
C VAL A 18 -1.45 4.35 -7.62
N ASP A 19 -1.98 4.89 -8.73
CA ASP A 19 -3.37 5.36 -8.84
C ASP A 19 -4.42 4.27 -8.59
N SER A 20 -4.16 3.02 -8.99
CA SER A 20 -5.08 1.92 -8.73
C SER A 20 -5.11 1.56 -7.25
N VAL A 21 -3.94 1.60 -6.59
CA VAL A 21 -3.84 1.35 -5.15
C VAL A 21 -4.53 2.47 -4.36
N VAL A 22 -4.39 3.73 -4.78
CA VAL A 22 -5.09 4.88 -4.19
C VAL A 22 -6.60 4.67 -4.24
N LYS A 23 -7.16 4.37 -5.42
CA LYS A 23 -8.60 4.11 -5.58
C LYS A 23 -9.08 2.91 -4.78
N ALA A 24 -8.27 1.86 -4.70
CA ALA A 24 -8.58 0.70 -3.87
C ALA A 24 -8.65 1.10 -2.39
N LEU A 25 -7.66 1.82 -1.88
CA LEU A 25 -7.62 2.31 -0.49
C LEU A 25 -8.80 3.24 -0.16
N GLU A 26 -9.18 4.12 -1.07
CA GLU A 26 -10.35 5.00 -0.92
C GLU A 26 -11.68 4.22 -0.87
N SER A 27 -11.73 3.04 -1.49
CA SER A 27 -12.95 2.22 -1.51
C SER A 27 -13.19 1.41 -0.22
N PHE A 28 -12.20 1.36 0.68
CA PHE A 28 -12.33 0.66 1.95
C PHE A 28 -12.80 1.62 3.06
N ASP A 29 -13.95 1.32 3.65
CA ASP A 29 -14.48 2.06 4.81
C ASP A 29 -13.67 1.83 6.11
N GLN A 30 -12.70 0.90 6.09
CA GLN A 30 -11.95 0.44 7.26
C GLN A 30 -10.46 0.43 6.94
N SER A 31 -9.62 0.70 7.95
CA SER A 31 -8.17 0.64 7.75
C SER A 31 -7.71 -0.79 7.44
N VAL A 32 -6.99 -0.96 6.33
CA VAL A 32 -6.53 -2.27 5.81
C VAL A 32 -5.04 -2.51 6.08
N ILE A 33 -4.59 -3.76 5.86
CA ILE A 33 -3.16 -4.08 5.76
C ILE A 33 -2.81 -4.08 4.27
N LEU A 34 -1.91 -3.19 3.86
CA LEU A 34 -1.51 -3.05 2.47
C LEU A 34 -0.24 -3.87 2.20
N LEU A 35 -0.30 -4.74 1.20
CA LEU A 35 0.90 -5.33 0.60
C LEU A 35 1.19 -4.56 -0.68
N ALA A 36 2.20 -3.70 -0.64
CA ALA A 36 2.60 -2.87 -1.76
C ALA A 36 3.94 -3.38 -2.31
N GLY A 37 4.04 -3.57 -3.61
CA GLY A 37 5.28 -4.05 -4.19
C GLY A 37 5.25 -4.08 -5.71
N GLY A 38 6.43 -4.20 -6.31
CA GLY A 38 6.56 -4.28 -7.76
C GLY A 38 7.79 -3.56 -8.31
N HIS A 39 7.71 -3.22 -9.59
CA HIS A 39 8.75 -2.53 -10.33
C HIS A 39 8.62 -1.01 -10.13
N ASP A 40 9.75 -0.35 -9.86
CA ASP A 40 9.75 1.08 -9.60
C ASP A 40 9.49 1.85 -10.90
N LYS A 41 8.43 2.66 -10.90
CA LYS A 41 8.08 3.55 -12.03
C LYS A 41 8.54 4.98 -11.81
N MET A 42 9.34 5.27 -10.78
CA MET A 42 9.83 6.61 -10.45
C MET A 42 8.71 7.64 -10.24
N THR A 43 7.49 7.18 -9.90
CA THR A 43 6.35 8.05 -9.57
C THR A 43 6.58 8.75 -8.24
N LEU A 44 5.99 9.92 -8.04
CA LEU A 44 5.99 10.60 -6.74
C LEU A 44 5.23 9.74 -5.72
N LEU A 45 5.84 9.55 -4.55
CA LEU A 45 5.31 8.68 -3.48
C LEU A 45 4.77 9.47 -2.29
N GLU A 46 4.95 10.79 -2.25
CA GLU A 46 4.57 11.65 -1.12
C GLU A 46 3.06 11.53 -0.81
N ASP A 47 2.20 11.90 -1.76
CA ASP A 47 0.74 11.81 -1.64
C ASP A 47 0.26 10.37 -1.36
N PHE A 48 0.94 9.39 -1.95
CA PHE A 48 0.64 7.99 -1.72
C PHE A 48 0.93 7.58 -0.28
N MET A 49 2.06 8.00 0.29
CA MET A 49 2.42 7.66 1.67
C MET A 49 1.52 8.36 2.69
N GLU A 50 1.06 9.58 2.41
CA GLU A 50 0.04 10.23 3.24
C GLU A 50 -1.27 9.44 3.26
N LEU A 51 -1.74 8.98 2.11
CA LEU A 51 -2.94 8.15 2.02
C LEU A 51 -2.75 6.81 2.74
N VAL A 52 -1.59 6.16 2.56
CA VAL A 52 -1.25 4.91 3.25
C VAL A 52 -1.27 5.13 4.77
N LYS A 53 -0.74 6.25 5.25
CA LYS A 53 -0.76 6.60 6.69
C LYS A 53 -2.17 6.71 7.26
N GLU A 54 -3.11 7.28 6.50
CA GLU A 54 -4.49 7.48 6.95
C GLU A 54 -5.32 6.20 6.84
N LYS A 55 -5.19 5.47 5.73
CA LYS A 55 -6.07 4.36 5.36
C LYS A 55 -5.54 2.97 5.69
N THR A 56 -4.30 2.84 6.18
CA THR A 56 -3.72 1.53 6.50
C THR A 56 -3.30 1.42 7.96
N LYS A 57 -3.45 0.23 8.52
CA LYS A 57 -2.89 -0.11 9.85
C LYS A 57 -1.43 -0.51 9.76
N ALA A 58 -1.05 -1.01 8.59
CA ALA A 58 0.21 -1.68 8.33
C ALA A 58 0.46 -1.65 6.83
N VAL A 59 1.73 -1.52 6.45
CA VAL A 59 2.17 -1.69 5.07
C VAL A 59 3.36 -2.64 5.03
N ILE A 60 3.33 -3.56 4.07
CA ILE A 60 4.40 -4.50 3.78
C ILE A 60 4.90 -4.19 2.38
N PHE A 61 6.17 -3.80 2.26
CA PHE A 61 6.78 -3.49 0.98
C PHE A 61 7.52 -4.71 0.41
N MET A 62 7.36 -4.99 -0.89
CA MET A 62 7.97 -6.16 -1.54
C MET A 62 8.48 -5.86 -2.95
N GLY A 63 9.51 -6.58 -3.40
CA GLY A 63 10.05 -6.46 -4.75
C GLY A 63 11.09 -5.35 -4.92
N GLU A 64 11.41 -5.01 -6.17
CA GLU A 64 12.50 -4.08 -6.52
C GLU A 64 12.27 -2.66 -5.98
N ALA A 65 11.02 -2.21 -5.94
CA ALA A 65 10.69 -0.89 -5.43
C ALA A 65 10.66 -0.82 -3.88
N ALA A 66 10.82 -1.94 -3.16
CA ALA A 66 10.61 -1.97 -1.71
C ALA A 66 11.45 -0.94 -0.95
N ASP A 67 12.74 -0.83 -1.26
CA ASP A 67 13.67 0.09 -0.57
C ASP A 67 13.27 1.56 -0.75
N ARG A 68 12.81 1.93 -1.96
CA ARG A 68 12.35 3.28 -2.27
C ARG A 68 11.05 3.61 -1.52
N PHE A 69 10.11 2.67 -1.51
CA PHE A 69 8.85 2.82 -0.79
C PHE A 69 9.07 2.86 0.73
N GLU A 70 9.98 2.06 1.27
CA GLU A 70 10.38 2.13 2.68
C GLU A 70 10.98 3.49 3.05
N THR A 71 11.81 4.05 2.18
CA THR A 71 12.43 5.36 2.41
C THR A 71 11.37 6.45 2.45
N ALA A 72 10.49 6.50 1.45
CA ALA A 72 9.39 7.45 1.41
C ALA A 72 8.40 7.25 2.58
N ALA A 73 8.14 6.00 2.98
CA ALA A 73 7.31 5.69 4.15
C ALA A 73 7.94 6.24 5.45
N LYS A 74 9.25 6.05 5.64
CA LYS A 74 9.99 6.59 6.80
C LYS A 74 9.94 8.11 6.83
N GLU A 75 10.11 8.78 5.69
CA GLU A 75 10.02 10.24 5.58
C GLU A 75 8.59 10.76 5.89
N ALA A 76 7.56 10.05 5.44
CA ALA A 76 6.16 10.37 5.75
C ALA A 76 5.73 9.99 7.19
N GLY A 77 6.60 9.32 7.95
CA GLY A 77 6.31 8.81 9.29
C GLY A 77 5.32 7.64 9.32
N VAL A 78 5.21 6.91 8.21
CA VAL A 78 4.52 5.61 8.16
C VAL A 78 5.46 4.58 8.76
N LYS A 79 4.98 3.83 9.76
CA LYS A 79 5.76 2.72 10.34
C LYS A 79 5.48 1.46 9.52
N PRO A 80 6.45 0.96 8.72
CA PRO A 80 6.34 -0.40 8.17
C PRO A 80 6.31 -1.42 9.32
N ILE A 81 5.63 -2.55 9.10
CA ILE A 81 5.61 -3.69 10.04
C ILE A 81 6.68 -4.69 9.67
#